data_AF-A0A950RJH6-F1
#
_entry.id   AF-A0A950RJH6-F1
#
_cell.length_a   1.000
_cell.length_b   1.000
_cell.length_c   1.000
_cell.angle_alpha   90.00
_cell.angle_beta   90.00
_cell.angle_gamma   90.00
#
_symmetry.space_group_name_H-M   'P 1'
#
loop_
_entity.id
_entity.type
_entity.pdbx_description
1 polymer ?
#
loop_
_entity_poly.entity_id
_entity_poly.type
_entity_poly.pdbx_seq_one_letter_code
_entity_poly.pdbx_strand_id
1 'polypeptide(L)'
;MNPGAVVPTEAAGKAPAALPAAGKKAAEPGLLDRVLEATREAGPSPAGTALEQFLKEPSPWEALGSWLQQSNYRGRPEKDQVARWLNHDIARLDAVLSRQVNAILHHPQFQKLEASWRGLRFLVDQVPEGENIKIRVLNVTWKELTRDLERAIEFDQSQMFHKVYSDEFGMPGGEPFSVLLGDYEIYPRPGPDHPTDDLSTLGKIAGVAAASFAPFLAGIHPSFLDLESFAELERPLDLSRTLEQVQYVKWKALRGTDDARFVGLVMPRVLMRLPYEDSASRVDRFRFREEVAGPDRKGYLWGNAVYSFGSILVHSFSECSWLADIRGVPQDERSGGLVSGLPVQSFRTDSLGVAVKSSTDARITDRQEKELADLGLIPLSYCPDTEISAFFSNQSIQQARKYDDPVATANARLSVMLQYMLCVARFTHYLKVMARDKVGSFTD
;
A
#
# COMPACT_ATOMS: atom_id res chain seq x y z
N MET A 1 61.15 31.58 -16.80
CA MET A 1 61.35 32.91 -17.42
C MET A 1 60.00 33.43 -17.88
N ASN A 2 59.40 34.32 -17.10
CA ASN A 2 58.51 35.38 -17.57
C ASN A 2 59.36 36.68 -17.45
N PRO A 3 59.15 37.80 -18.17
CA PRO A 3 57.82 38.37 -18.40
C PRO A 3 57.64 39.14 -19.73
N GLY A 4 56.38 39.48 -20.04
CA GLY A 4 56.09 40.54 -20.99
C GLY A 4 54.61 40.60 -21.35
N ALA A 5 53.85 41.47 -20.68
CA ALA A 5 52.72 42.17 -21.30
C ALA A 5 52.24 43.29 -20.38
N VAL A 6 52.21 44.49 -20.97
CA VAL A 6 51.95 45.80 -20.39
C VAL A 6 50.43 46.05 -20.30
N VAL A 7 50.01 46.62 -19.18
CA VAL A 7 48.65 47.13 -18.92
C VAL A 7 48.49 48.53 -19.52
N PRO A 8 47.34 48.86 -20.12
CA PRO A 8 46.79 50.20 -20.01
C PRO A 8 45.40 50.22 -19.36
N THR A 9 45.33 51.09 -18.36
CA THR A 9 44.25 51.72 -17.61
C THR A 9 42.83 51.77 -18.20
N GLU A 10 41.89 51.46 -17.31
CA GLU A 10 40.42 51.46 -17.41
C GLU A 10 39.81 52.81 -17.81
N ALA A 11 38.92 52.75 -18.81
CA ALA A 11 37.92 53.78 -19.07
C ALA A 11 36.59 53.38 -18.40
N ALA A 12 36.00 54.33 -17.67
CA ALA A 12 34.78 54.20 -16.90
C ALA A 12 33.58 53.71 -17.73
N GLY A 13 33.09 52.51 -17.42
CA GLY A 13 31.85 51.92 -17.94
C GLY A 13 30.75 51.88 -16.87
N LYS A 14 29.61 52.48 -17.19
CA LYS A 14 28.37 52.54 -16.40
C LYS A 14 27.97 51.18 -15.79
N ALA A 15 27.67 51.19 -14.50
CA ALA A 15 27.02 50.07 -13.81
C ALA A 15 25.62 49.79 -14.40
N PRO A 16 25.24 48.52 -14.65
CA PRO A 16 23.90 48.18 -15.08
C PRO A 16 22.91 48.28 -13.91
N ALA A 17 21.73 48.83 -14.22
CA ALA A 17 20.62 49.04 -13.31
C ALA A 17 20.17 47.74 -12.64
N ALA A 18 19.94 47.81 -11.33
CA ALA A 18 19.38 46.73 -10.52
C ALA A 18 18.00 46.29 -11.04
N LEU A 19 17.84 44.99 -11.24
CA LEU A 19 16.55 44.34 -11.49
C LEU A 19 15.58 44.61 -10.32
N PRO A 20 14.30 44.89 -10.59
CA PRO A 20 13.32 45.07 -9.53
C PRO A 20 13.10 43.75 -8.79
N ALA A 21 13.14 43.81 -7.46
CA ALA A 21 12.88 42.67 -6.58
C ALA A 21 11.55 42.01 -6.94
N ALA A 22 11.60 40.71 -7.26
CA ALA A 22 10.44 39.88 -7.47
C ALA A 22 9.53 39.95 -6.23
N GLY A 23 8.37 40.57 -6.38
CA GLY A 23 7.33 40.58 -5.36
C GLY A 23 6.99 39.16 -4.95
N LYS A 24 7.09 38.87 -3.66
CA LYS A 24 6.56 37.65 -3.05
C LYS A 24 5.08 37.54 -3.42
N LYS A 25 4.75 36.67 -4.38
CA LYS A 25 3.37 36.16 -4.51
C LYS A 25 3.06 35.48 -3.19
N ALA A 26 2.07 36.01 -2.47
CA ALA A 26 1.54 35.39 -1.27
C ALA A 26 1.17 33.94 -1.61
N ALA A 27 1.73 33.00 -0.85
CA ALA A 27 1.34 31.60 -0.93
C ALA A 27 -0.16 31.52 -0.66
N GLU A 28 -0.91 30.81 -1.51
CA GLU A 28 -2.30 30.53 -1.22
C GLU A 28 -2.40 29.82 0.13
N PRO A 29 -3.32 30.23 1.02
CA PRO A 29 -3.47 29.61 2.32
C PRO A 29 -3.75 28.12 2.15
N GLY A 30 -3.07 27.30 2.94
CA GLY A 30 -3.20 25.85 2.89
C GLY A 30 -4.64 25.44 3.18
N LEU A 31 -5.02 24.24 2.76
CA LEU A 31 -6.38 23.72 2.97
C LEU A 31 -6.76 23.72 4.47
N LEU A 32 -5.76 23.53 5.35
CA LEU A 32 -5.85 23.69 6.80
C LEU A 32 -6.18 25.13 7.23
N ASP A 33 -5.52 26.13 6.65
CA ASP A 33 -5.78 27.54 6.94
C ASP A 33 -7.18 27.95 6.46
N ARG A 34 -7.62 27.45 5.31
CA ARG A 34 -8.98 27.69 4.80
C ARG A 34 -10.05 27.00 5.65
N VAL A 35 -9.78 25.82 6.20
CA VAL A 35 -10.70 25.15 7.13
C VAL A 35 -10.72 25.86 8.49
N LEU A 36 -9.57 26.36 8.95
CA LEU A 36 -9.45 27.19 10.16
C LEU A 36 -10.12 28.56 10.00
N GLU A 37 -10.10 29.14 8.79
CA GLU A 37 -10.81 30.38 8.47
C GLU A 37 -12.32 30.12 8.33
N ALA A 38 -12.74 29.06 7.66
CA ALA A 38 -14.16 28.69 7.55
C ALA A 38 -14.80 28.37 8.91
N THR A 39 -14.03 27.84 9.86
CA THR A 39 -14.48 27.64 11.26
C THR A 39 -14.47 28.93 12.08
N ARG A 40 -13.68 29.94 11.70
CA ARG A 40 -13.69 31.29 12.31
C ARG A 40 -14.78 32.21 11.76
N GLU A 41 -15.16 32.07 10.49
CA GLU A 41 -16.21 32.87 9.84
C GLU A 41 -17.63 32.46 10.25
N ALA A 42 -17.81 31.26 10.80
CA ALA A 42 -18.99 30.92 11.59
C ALA A 42 -18.91 31.71 12.92
N GLY A 43 -19.48 32.91 12.96
CA GLY A 43 -19.48 33.77 14.15
C GLY A 43 -19.90 33.03 15.43
N PRO A 44 -19.45 33.46 16.63
CA PRO A 44 -19.61 32.70 17.85
C PRO A 44 -21.10 32.51 18.17
N SER A 45 -21.56 31.28 18.06
CA SER A 45 -22.84 30.88 18.65
C SER A 45 -22.76 31.16 20.17
N PRO A 46 -23.83 31.62 20.83
CA PRO A 46 -23.82 31.83 22.28
C PRO A 46 -23.37 30.58 23.06
N ALA A 47 -23.63 29.38 22.52
CA ALA A 47 -23.12 28.11 23.05
C ALA A 47 -21.59 27.93 22.91
N GLY A 48 -20.97 28.50 21.88
CA GLY A 48 -19.52 28.48 21.66
C GLY A 48 -18.77 29.34 22.68
N THR A 49 -19.28 30.53 22.99
CA THR A 49 -18.70 31.42 24.03
C THR A 49 -18.73 30.80 25.42
N ALA A 50 -19.82 30.11 25.76
CA ALA A 50 -19.99 29.42 27.04
C ALA A 50 -19.05 28.21 27.19
N LEU A 51 -18.88 27.43 26.11
CA LEU A 51 -17.93 26.31 26.07
C LEU A 51 -16.48 26.80 26.15
N GLU A 52 -16.14 27.87 25.44
CA GLU A 52 -14.80 28.46 25.50
C GLU A 52 -14.45 28.99 26.90
N GLN A 53 -15.41 29.64 27.57
CA GLN A 53 -15.23 30.08 28.96
C GLN A 53 -15.02 28.88 29.88
N PHE A 54 -15.80 27.81 29.73
CA PHE A 54 -15.63 26.57 30.48
C PHE A 54 -14.25 25.91 30.25
N LEU A 55 -13.76 25.85 29.01
CA LEU A 55 -12.47 25.23 28.68
C LEU A 55 -11.25 26.07 29.11
N LYS A 56 -11.40 27.41 29.21
CA LYS A 56 -10.34 28.33 29.61
C LYS A 56 -10.25 28.51 31.13
N GLU A 57 -11.24 28.06 31.90
CA GLU A 57 -11.32 28.24 33.34
C GLU A 57 -10.31 27.34 34.09
N PRO A 58 -9.31 27.89 34.80
CA PRO A 58 -8.31 27.09 35.51
C PRO A 58 -8.85 26.40 36.78
N SER A 59 -9.94 26.91 37.36
CA SER A 59 -10.53 26.36 38.60
C SER A 59 -11.61 25.32 38.30
N PRO A 60 -11.42 24.03 38.69
CA PRO A 60 -12.44 22.99 38.47
C PRO A 60 -13.79 23.29 39.14
N TRP A 61 -13.78 24.07 40.23
CA TRP A 61 -14.99 24.44 40.96
C TRP A 61 -15.83 25.46 40.20
N GLU A 62 -15.19 26.45 39.58
CA GLU A 62 -15.86 27.50 38.79
C GLU A 62 -16.37 26.93 37.46
N ALA A 63 -15.59 26.04 36.84
CA ALA A 63 -16.01 25.27 35.68
C ALA A 63 -17.25 24.41 35.99
N LEU A 64 -17.27 23.71 37.13
CA LEU A 64 -18.42 22.92 37.58
C LEU A 64 -19.65 23.81 37.85
N GLY A 65 -19.45 24.99 38.44
CA GLY A 65 -20.51 25.98 38.66
C GLY A 65 -21.12 26.49 37.35
N SER A 66 -20.28 26.78 36.36
CA SER A 66 -20.71 27.18 35.02
C SER A 66 -21.50 26.06 34.30
N TRP A 67 -21.02 24.81 34.38
CA TRP A 67 -21.74 23.66 33.83
C TRP A 67 -23.09 23.40 34.52
N LEU A 68 -23.18 23.52 35.85
CA LEU A 68 -24.43 23.39 36.59
C LEU A 68 -25.46 24.48 36.23
N GLN A 69 -25.02 25.69 35.94
CA GLN A 69 -25.90 26.78 35.52
C GLN A 69 -26.43 26.60 34.08
N GLN A 70 -25.64 25.97 33.22
CA GLN A 70 -26.00 25.70 31.83
C GLN A 70 -26.80 24.41 31.65
N SER A 71 -26.71 23.48 32.59
CA SER A 71 -27.41 22.20 32.53
C SER A 71 -28.86 22.33 33.02
N ASN A 72 -29.77 21.58 32.39
CA ASN A 72 -31.21 21.60 32.72
C ASN A 72 -31.53 20.92 34.06
N TYR A 73 -30.54 20.64 34.91
CA TYR A 73 -30.75 19.95 36.18
C TYR A 73 -31.31 20.92 37.23
N ARG A 74 -32.48 20.58 37.78
CA ARG A 74 -33.17 21.41 38.79
C ARG A 74 -33.04 20.81 40.20
N GLY A 75 -32.80 21.66 41.20
CA GLY A 75 -32.76 21.28 42.61
C GLY A 75 -31.39 21.50 43.27
N ARG A 76 -31.26 21.10 44.54
CA ARG A 76 -29.97 21.05 45.27
C ARG A 76 -29.42 19.62 45.18
N PRO A 77 -28.54 19.31 44.23
CA PRO A 77 -28.11 17.94 44.01
C PRO A 77 -27.18 17.46 45.11
N GLU A 78 -27.28 16.18 45.46
CA GLU A 78 -26.30 15.49 46.29
C GLU A 78 -25.03 15.20 45.48
N LYS A 79 -23.90 15.00 46.16
CA LYS A 79 -22.59 14.71 45.53
C LYS A 79 -22.68 13.54 44.53
N ASP A 80 -23.37 12.46 44.90
CA ASP A 80 -23.52 11.27 44.07
C ASP A 80 -24.44 11.47 42.87
N GLN A 81 -25.34 12.46 42.92
CA GLN A 81 -26.19 12.83 41.80
C GLN A 81 -25.42 13.65 40.78
N VAL A 82 -24.63 14.63 41.24
CA VAL A 82 -23.74 15.43 40.37
C VAL A 82 -22.73 14.53 39.67
N ALA A 83 -22.11 13.59 40.39
CA ALA A 83 -21.17 12.63 39.79
C ALA A 83 -21.83 11.78 38.68
N ARG A 84 -23.08 11.33 38.89
CA ARG A 84 -23.82 10.58 37.87
C ARG A 84 -24.16 11.41 36.65
N TRP A 85 -24.56 12.66 36.83
CA TRP A 85 -24.85 13.57 35.71
C TRP A 85 -23.59 13.91 34.92
N LEU A 86 -22.48 14.18 35.59
CA LEU A 86 -21.20 14.43 34.92
C LEU A 86 -20.75 13.20 34.11
N ASN A 87 -20.84 12.00 34.69
CA ASN A 87 -20.50 10.77 33.97
C ASN A 87 -21.44 10.52 32.78
N HIS A 88 -22.73 10.87 32.89
CA HIS A 88 -23.67 10.80 31.78
C HIS A 88 -23.25 11.74 30.65
N ASP A 89 -22.95 13.01 30.96
CA ASP A 89 -22.57 14.01 29.97
C ASP A 89 -21.23 13.67 29.30
N ILE A 90 -20.25 13.18 30.07
CA ILE A 90 -18.99 12.65 29.53
C ILE A 90 -19.26 11.50 28.57
N ALA A 91 -20.08 10.52 28.95
CA ALA A 91 -20.42 9.40 28.07
C ALA A 91 -21.14 9.86 26.79
N ARG A 92 -21.99 10.90 26.89
CA ARG A 92 -22.64 11.51 25.73
C ARG A 92 -21.65 12.23 24.82
N LEU A 93 -20.70 12.97 25.36
CA LEU A 93 -19.63 13.62 24.60
C LEU A 93 -18.74 12.58 23.93
N ASP A 94 -18.33 11.53 24.64
CA ASP A 94 -17.55 10.43 24.09
C ASP A 94 -18.28 9.74 22.92
N ALA A 95 -19.61 9.58 23.01
CA ALA A 95 -20.41 9.04 21.91
C ALA A 95 -20.48 9.98 20.69
N VAL A 96 -20.53 11.29 20.90
CA VAL A 96 -20.50 12.28 19.80
C VAL A 96 -19.12 12.29 19.13
N LEU A 97 -18.05 12.34 19.94
CA LEU A 97 -16.67 12.31 19.44
C LEU A 97 -16.37 11.00 18.73
N SER A 98 -16.79 9.86 19.27
CA SER A 98 -16.58 8.54 18.66
C SER A 98 -17.23 8.46 17.28
N ARG A 99 -18.46 8.97 17.11
CA ARG A 99 -19.11 9.03 15.80
C ARG A 99 -18.34 9.89 14.80
N GLN A 100 -17.84 11.05 15.26
CA GLN A 100 -17.07 11.93 14.40
C GLN A 100 -15.72 11.32 13.99
N VAL A 101 -15.02 10.69 14.94
CA VAL A 101 -13.74 10.01 14.68
C VAL A 101 -13.95 8.81 13.77
N ASN A 102 -15.00 8.00 13.98
CA ASN A 102 -15.35 6.92 13.06
C ASN A 102 -15.59 7.44 11.63
N ALA A 103 -16.35 8.53 11.46
CA ALA A 103 -16.58 9.12 10.14
C ALA A 103 -15.27 9.60 9.46
N ILE A 104 -14.31 10.12 10.22
CA ILE A 104 -13.00 10.53 9.70
C ILE A 104 -12.15 9.30 9.33
N LEU A 105 -12.04 8.34 10.25
CA LEU A 105 -11.23 7.13 10.06
C LEU A 105 -11.77 6.25 8.93
N HIS A 106 -13.09 6.19 8.73
CA HIS A 106 -13.74 5.38 7.70
C HIS A 106 -13.94 6.12 6.38
N HIS A 107 -13.44 7.36 6.26
CA HIS A 107 -13.49 8.06 4.99
C HIS A 107 -12.57 7.36 3.96
N PRO A 108 -13.05 7.02 2.74
CA PRO A 108 -12.30 6.18 1.80
C PRO A 108 -10.90 6.72 1.43
N GLN A 109 -10.76 8.04 1.32
CA GLN A 109 -9.46 8.66 1.04
C GLN A 109 -8.48 8.52 2.20
N PHE A 110 -8.97 8.63 3.44
CA PHE A 110 -8.14 8.50 4.64
C PHE A 110 -7.74 7.03 4.84
N GLN A 111 -8.69 6.11 4.71
CA GLN A 111 -8.41 4.67 4.80
C GLN A 111 -7.38 4.24 3.75
N LYS A 112 -7.51 4.67 2.49
CA LYS A 112 -6.53 4.34 1.45
C LYS A 112 -5.13 4.85 1.81
N LEU A 113 -5.02 6.11 2.25
CA LEU A 113 -3.75 6.69 2.66
C LEU A 113 -3.16 5.96 3.87
N GLU A 114 -3.98 5.70 4.90
CA GLU A 114 -3.56 4.99 6.11
C GLU A 114 -3.12 3.57 5.78
N ALA A 115 -3.84 2.86 4.91
CA ALA A 115 -3.51 1.50 4.48
C ALA A 115 -2.17 1.44 3.74
N SER A 116 -1.93 2.36 2.79
CA SER A 116 -0.66 2.44 2.04
C SER A 116 0.53 2.69 2.98
N TRP A 117 0.44 3.68 3.86
CA TRP A 117 1.54 4.03 4.78
C TRP A 117 1.77 2.98 5.86
N ARG A 118 0.71 2.33 6.36
CA ARG A 118 0.85 1.21 7.29
C ARG A 118 1.40 -0.04 6.61
N GLY A 119 1.02 -0.30 5.37
CA GLY A 119 1.60 -1.39 4.57
C GLY A 119 3.09 -1.18 4.31
N LEU A 120 3.48 0.06 3.95
CA LEU A 120 4.90 0.42 3.83
C LEU A 120 5.64 0.28 5.15
N ARG A 121 5.05 0.75 6.26
CA ARG A 121 5.63 0.56 7.59
C ARG A 121 5.80 -0.91 7.93
N PHE A 122 4.78 -1.73 7.66
CA PHE A 122 4.86 -3.17 7.85
C PHE A 122 6.05 -3.75 7.08
N LEU A 123 6.24 -3.40 5.80
CA LEU A 123 7.37 -3.88 5.02
C LEU A 123 8.73 -3.44 5.59
N VAL A 124 8.85 -2.18 6.04
CA VAL A 124 10.09 -1.64 6.64
C VAL A 124 10.41 -2.34 7.96
N ASP A 125 9.40 -2.59 8.79
CA ASP A 125 9.57 -3.25 10.09
C ASP A 125 10.03 -4.73 9.94
N GLN A 126 9.90 -5.33 8.75
CA GLN A 126 10.38 -6.70 8.45
C GLN A 126 11.84 -6.75 7.97
N VAL A 127 12.48 -5.61 7.67
CA VAL A 127 13.88 -5.61 7.20
C VAL A 127 14.82 -5.72 8.41
N PRO A 128 15.62 -6.80 8.53
CA PRO A 128 16.58 -6.92 9.62
C PRO A 128 17.71 -5.90 9.51
N GLU A 129 18.21 -5.43 10.65
CA GLU A 129 19.31 -4.47 10.71
C GLU A 129 20.63 -5.10 10.20
N GLY A 130 21.35 -4.38 9.33
CA GLY A 130 22.69 -4.77 8.86
C GLY A 130 22.73 -5.54 7.55
N GLU A 131 21.59 -5.83 6.94
CA GLU A 131 21.54 -6.48 5.63
C GLU A 131 21.59 -5.51 4.46
N ASN A 132 22.07 -6.00 3.31
CA ASN A 132 22.14 -5.25 2.05
C ASN A 132 20.76 -5.16 1.36
N ILE A 133 19.73 -4.79 2.10
CA ILE A 133 18.36 -4.60 1.59
C ILE A 133 18.05 -3.10 1.62
N LYS A 134 17.66 -2.56 0.46
CA LYS A 134 17.27 -1.15 0.33
C LYS A 134 15.84 -1.06 -0.19
N ILE A 135 15.00 -0.33 0.53
CA ILE A 135 13.64 0.00 0.09
C ILE A 135 13.66 1.44 -0.44
N ARG A 136 13.36 1.61 -1.72
CA ARG A 136 13.21 2.93 -2.36
C ARG A 136 11.75 3.18 -2.67
N VAL A 137 11.23 4.31 -2.18
CA VAL A 137 9.82 4.66 -2.31
C VAL A 137 9.67 5.75 -3.36
N LEU A 138 8.78 5.51 -4.32
CA LEU A 138 8.39 6.46 -5.35
C LEU A 138 6.90 6.75 -5.19
N ASN A 139 6.54 7.99 -4.83
CA ASN A 139 5.16 8.42 -4.75
C ASN A 139 4.65 8.82 -6.14
N VAL A 140 3.84 7.95 -6.75
CA VAL A 140 3.21 8.18 -8.04
C VAL A 140 1.78 7.65 -7.95
N THR A 141 0.82 8.41 -8.49
CA THR A 141 -0.56 7.91 -8.60
C THR A 141 -0.69 7.01 -9.83
N TRP A 142 -1.61 6.02 -9.79
CA TRP A 142 -1.86 5.16 -10.95
C TRP A 142 -2.21 5.96 -12.22
N LYS A 143 -2.99 7.03 -12.09
CA LYS A 143 -3.35 7.93 -13.20
C LYS A 143 -2.14 8.61 -13.83
N GLU A 144 -1.17 9.02 -13.03
CA GLU A 144 0.08 9.62 -13.54
C GLU A 144 0.94 8.57 -14.25
N LEU A 145 1.03 7.36 -13.69
CA LEU A 145 1.76 6.24 -14.28
C LEU A 145 1.15 5.82 -15.63
N THR A 146 -0.16 5.65 -15.69
CA THR A 146 -0.89 5.37 -16.94
C THR A 146 -0.66 6.47 -17.96
N ARG A 147 -0.76 7.75 -17.56
CA ARG A 147 -0.55 8.88 -18.47
C ARG A 147 0.87 8.94 -19.02
N ASP A 148 1.88 8.64 -18.20
CA ASP A 148 3.27 8.56 -18.63
C ASP A 148 3.46 7.48 -19.70
N LEU A 149 2.97 6.27 -19.42
CA LEU A 149 3.09 5.13 -20.32
C LEU A 149 2.24 5.31 -21.59
N GLU A 150 1.08 5.95 -21.54
CA GLU A 150 0.25 6.28 -22.71
C GLU A 150 0.89 7.33 -23.62
N ARG A 151 1.62 8.29 -23.05
CA ARG A 151 2.33 9.32 -23.84
C ARG A 151 3.55 8.79 -24.55
N ALA A 152 4.20 7.78 -23.99
CA ALA A 152 5.32 7.13 -24.61
C ALA A 152 4.84 6.28 -25.81
N ILE A 153 5.49 6.47 -26.97
CA ILE A 153 5.21 5.68 -28.18
C ILE A 153 5.58 4.22 -27.91
N GLU A 154 6.78 4.02 -27.36
CA GLU A 154 7.30 2.75 -26.89
C GLU A 154 7.57 2.82 -25.38
N PHE A 155 7.52 1.67 -24.70
CA PHE A 155 7.66 1.62 -23.24
C PHE A 155 9.03 2.13 -22.74
N ASP A 156 10.07 2.04 -23.56
CA ASP A 156 11.45 2.44 -23.27
C ASP A 156 11.68 3.96 -23.26
N GLN A 157 10.71 4.74 -23.75
CA GLN A 157 10.72 6.21 -23.72
C GLN A 157 9.94 6.79 -22.52
N SER A 158 9.40 5.93 -21.66
CA SER A 158 8.63 6.36 -20.48
C SER A 158 9.53 6.87 -19.35
N GLN A 159 8.98 7.74 -18.50
CA GLN A 159 9.69 8.16 -17.28
C GLN A 159 9.88 7.00 -16.30
N MET A 160 8.95 6.05 -16.28
CA MET A 160 9.13 4.80 -15.51
C MET A 160 10.38 4.03 -15.98
N PHE A 161 10.55 3.85 -17.30
CA PHE A 161 11.73 3.18 -17.84
C PHE A 161 13.02 3.94 -17.51
N HIS A 162 13.03 5.26 -17.63
CA HIS A 162 14.20 6.04 -17.24
C HIS A 162 14.59 5.82 -15.78
N LYS A 163 13.62 5.85 -14.85
CA LYS A 163 13.90 5.68 -13.42
C LYS A 163 14.30 4.26 -13.01
N VAL A 164 13.71 3.24 -13.63
CA VAL A 164 13.94 1.83 -13.27
C VAL A 164 15.15 1.26 -14.02
N TYR A 165 15.24 1.54 -15.32
CA TYR A 165 16.28 1.02 -16.20
C TYR A 165 17.44 2.00 -16.33
N SER A 166 17.22 3.21 -16.88
CA SER A 166 18.34 4.09 -17.28
C SER A 166 19.19 4.57 -16.11
N ASP A 167 18.55 5.03 -15.03
CA ASP A 167 19.21 5.63 -13.86
C ASP A 167 19.91 4.57 -12.98
N GLU A 168 19.50 3.29 -13.08
CA GLU A 168 19.99 2.22 -12.21
C GLU A 168 20.62 1.08 -13.01
N PHE A 169 19.85 0.12 -13.51
CA PHE A 169 20.38 -1.08 -14.19
C PHE A 169 21.26 -0.75 -15.42
N GLY A 170 20.91 0.31 -16.15
CA GLY A 170 21.61 0.85 -17.29
C GLY A 170 22.83 1.70 -16.93
N MET A 171 22.87 2.32 -15.75
CA MET A 171 23.92 3.23 -15.33
C MET A 171 25.16 2.47 -14.80
N PRO A 172 26.39 2.83 -15.21
CA PRO A 172 27.60 2.32 -14.58
C PRO A 172 27.63 2.69 -13.08
N GLY A 173 27.73 1.69 -12.20
CA GLY A 173 27.69 1.89 -10.75
C GLY A 173 26.29 2.09 -10.16
N GLY A 174 25.22 1.97 -10.95
CA GLY A 174 23.84 1.96 -10.46
C GLY A 174 23.48 0.67 -9.72
N GLU A 175 22.41 0.72 -8.93
CA GLU A 175 21.96 -0.42 -8.12
C GLU A 175 20.66 -0.99 -8.70
N PRO A 176 20.71 -2.16 -9.38
CA PRO A 176 19.53 -2.68 -10.06
C PRO A 176 18.43 -3.08 -9.08
N PHE A 177 17.19 -2.77 -9.45
CA PHE A 177 16.02 -3.17 -8.68
C PHE A 177 15.74 -4.65 -8.84
N SER A 178 15.64 -5.39 -7.73
CA SER A 178 15.28 -6.81 -7.74
C SER A 178 13.80 -7.04 -8.06
N VAL A 179 12.92 -6.21 -7.47
CA VAL A 179 11.46 -6.34 -7.57
C VAL A 179 10.83 -4.95 -7.48
N LEU A 180 9.71 -4.75 -8.17
CA LEU A 180 8.91 -3.54 -8.12
C LEU A 180 7.58 -3.84 -7.42
N LEU A 181 7.34 -3.22 -6.27
CA LEU A 181 6.09 -3.36 -5.52
C LEU A 181 5.18 -2.17 -5.83
N GLY A 182 4.06 -2.42 -6.50
CA GLY A 182 3.03 -1.44 -6.81
C GLY A 182 1.88 -1.54 -5.81
N ASP A 183 1.72 -0.52 -4.96
CA ASP A 183 0.54 -0.39 -4.12
C ASP A 183 -0.67 0.12 -4.91
N TYR A 184 -1.09 -0.69 -5.87
CA TYR A 184 -2.22 -0.44 -6.75
C TYR A 184 -3.16 -1.64 -6.75
N GLU A 185 -4.42 -1.36 -7.04
CA GLU A 185 -5.45 -2.37 -7.25
C GLU A 185 -5.83 -2.33 -8.73
N ILE A 186 -5.52 -3.40 -9.44
CA ILE A 186 -5.74 -3.48 -10.88
C ILE A 186 -7.21 -3.81 -11.15
N TYR A 187 -7.84 -2.99 -11.99
CA TYR A 187 -9.18 -3.23 -12.51
C TYR A 187 -9.09 -3.95 -13.86
N PRO A 188 -10.02 -4.87 -14.16
CA PRO A 188 -10.00 -5.56 -15.46
C PRO A 188 -10.49 -4.65 -16.59
N ARG A 189 -11.22 -3.58 -16.25
CA ARG A 189 -11.98 -2.73 -17.18
C ARG A 189 -12.11 -1.32 -16.60
N PRO A 190 -12.14 -0.28 -17.45
CA PRO A 190 -12.52 1.06 -17.02
C PRO A 190 -13.97 1.09 -16.52
N GLY A 191 -14.22 1.80 -15.41
CA GLY A 191 -15.54 2.01 -14.83
C GLY A 191 -15.77 3.48 -14.42
N PRO A 192 -16.97 3.83 -13.90
CA PRO A 192 -17.27 5.20 -13.47
C PRO A 192 -16.29 5.74 -12.42
N ASP A 193 -15.90 4.89 -11.46
CA ASP A 193 -14.98 5.25 -10.38
C ASP A 193 -13.51 5.15 -10.80
N HIS A 194 -13.22 4.44 -11.90
CA HIS A 194 -11.86 4.15 -12.36
C HIS A 194 -11.76 4.17 -13.89
N PRO A 195 -11.56 5.35 -14.51
CA PRO A 195 -11.66 5.52 -15.96
C PRO A 195 -10.40 5.10 -16.75
N THR A 196 -9.40 4.47 -16.11
CA THR A 196 -8.13 4.09 -16.75
C THR A 196 -8.16 2.67 -17.33
N ASP A 197 -7.45 2.45 -18.44
CA ASP A 197 -7.22 1.10 -19.00
C ASP A 197 -5.99 0.46 -18.35
N ASP A 198 -6.24 -0.20 -17.22
CA ASP A 198 -5.17 -0.78 -16.41
C ASP A 198 -4.48 -1.94 -17.11
N LEU A 199 -5.18 -2.73 -17.93
CA LEU A 199 -4.58 -3.87 -18.61
C LEU A 199 -3.60 -3.43 -19.70
N SER A 200 -3.90 -2.34 -20.42
CA SER A 200 -2.95 -1.75 -21.36
C SER A 200 -1.73 -1.17 -20.64
N THR A 201 -1.96 -0.49 -19.52
CA THR A 201 -0.89 0.03 -18.65
C THR A 201 0.01 -1.10 -18.14
N LEU A 202 -0.59 -2.18 -17.65
CA LEU A 202 0.11 -3.35 -17.12
C LEU A 202 0.95 -4.05 -18.19
N GLY A 203 0.48 -4.09 -19.43
CA GLY A 203 1.27 -4.59 -20.57
C GLY A 203 2.53 -3.75 -20.83
N LYS A 204 2.44 -2.42 -20.74
CA LYS A 204 3.63 -1.56 -20.88
C LYS A 204 4.57 -1.68 -19.67
N ILE A 205 4.02 -1.80 -18.45
CA ILE A 205 4.80 -2.08 -17.24
C ILE A 205 5.53 -3.42 -17.36
N ALA A 206 4.88 -4.45 -17.91
CA ALA A 206 5.49 -5.75 -18.14
C ALA A 206 6.73 -5.63 -19.05
N GLY A 207 6.66 -4.81 -20.11
CA GLY A 207 7.81 -4.52 -20.97
C GLY A 207 8.96 -3.83 -20.22
N VAL A 208 8.66 -2.84 -19.37
CA VAL A 208 9.68 -2.19 -18.52
C VAL A 208 10.31 -3.19 -17.54
N ALA A 209 9.47 -3.99 -16.87
CA ALA A 209 9.89 -5.01 -15.91
C ALA A 209 10.75 -6.11 -16.56
N ALA A 210 10.41 -6.51 -17.78
CA ALA A 210 11.18 -7.47 -18.57
C ALA A 210 12.55 -6.89 -18.98
N ALA A 211 12.59 -5.63 -19.40
CA ALA A 211 13.83 -4.96 -19.79
C ALA A 211 14.80 -4.76 -18.62
N SER A 212 14.30 -4.41 -17.43
CA SER A 212 15.11 -4.22 -16.22
C SER A 212 15.34 -5.51 -15.43
N PHE A 213 14.74 -6.64 -15.84
CA PHE A 213 14.70 -7.88 -15.07
C PHE A 213 14.22 -7.63 -13.63
N ALA A 214 13.16 -6.85 -13.45
CA ALA A 214 12.61 -6.52 -12.14
C ALA A 214 11.11 -6.80 -12.13
N PRO A 215 10.67 -8.00 -11.69
CA PRO A 215 9.25 -8.34 -11.69
C PRO A 215 8.40 -7.30 -10.95
N PHE A 216 7.26 -6.95 -11.54
CA PHE A 216 6.28 -6.02 -10.99
C PHE A 216 5.14 -6.76 -10.29
N LEU A 217 4.87 -6.42 -9.03
CA LEU A 217 3.83 -7.02 -8.21
C LEU A 217 2.78 -5.96 -7.86
N ALA A 218 1.51 -6.26 -8.09
CA ALA A 218 0.40 -5.37 -7.73
C ALA A 218 -0.76 -6.17 -7.11
N GLY A 219 -1.69 -5.48 -6.46
CA GLY A 219 -2.93 -6.08 -5.98
C GLY A 219 -4.00 -6.12 -7.07
N ILE A 220 -5.01 -6.97 -6.93
CA ILE A 220 -6.21 -6.90 -7.78
C ILE A 220 -7.37 -6.25 -7.02
N HIS A 221 -8.29 -5.61 -7.75
CA HIS A 221 -9.57 -5.19 -7.20
C HIS A 221 -10.59 -6.35 -7.24
N PRO A 222 -11.56 -6.47 -6.31
CA PRO A 222 -12.59 -7.53 -6.35
C PRO A 222 -13.33 -7.64 -7.69
N SER A 223 -13.58 -6.49 -8.35
CA SER A 223 -14.23 -6.44 -9.67
C SER A 223 -13.44 -7.17 -10.77
N PHE A 224 -12.15 -7.45 -10.54
CA PHE A 224 -11.34 -8.29 -11.42
C PHE A 224 -11.93 -9.69 -11.58
N LEU A 225 -12.51 -10.24 -10.51
CA LEU A 225 -13.19 -11.53 -10.49
C LEU A 225 -14.70 -11.42 -10.65
N ASP A 226 -15.21 -10.25 -11.10
CA ASP A 226 -16.64 -9.94 -11.20
C ASP A 226 -17.36 -9.95 -9.84
N LEU A 227 -16.65 -9.54 -8.77
CA LEU A 227 -17.15 -9.47 -7.39
C LEU A 227 -17.26 -8.02 -6.91
N GLU A 228 -18.17 -7.75 -5.96
CA GLU A 228 -18.21 -6.47 -5.26
C GLU A 228 -17.24 -6.44 -4.08
N SER A 229 -17.06 -7.60 -3.41
CA SER A 229 -16.11 -7.79 -2.30
C SER A 229 -15.41 -9.14 -2.40
N PHE A 230 -14.17 -9.23 -1.91
CA PHE A 230 -13.48 -10.51 -1.81
C PHE A 230 -14.20 -11.50 -0.88
N ALA A 231 -14.99 -11.02 0.08
CA ALA A 231 -15.79 -11.89 0.96
C ALA A 231 -16.73 -12.83 0.19
N GLU A 232 -17.11 -12.48 -1.04
CA GLU A 232 -17.95 -13.34 -1.90
C GLU A 232 -17.21 -14.59 -2.41
N LEU A 233 -15.87 -14.61 -2.36
CA LEU A 233 -15.08 -15.80 -2.66
C LEU A 233 -15.33 -16.94 -1.66
N GLU A 234 -15.91 -16.67 -0.49
CA GLU A 234 -16.32 -17.73 0.44
C GLU A 234 -17.48 -18.58 -0.14
N ARG A 235 -18.14 -18.12 -1.23
CA ARG A 235 -19.17 -18.86 -1.95
C ARG A 235 -18.54 -19.68 -3.10
N PRO A 236 -19.11 -20.86 -3.43
CA PRO A 236 -18.62 -21.64 -4.56
C PRO A 236 -18.88 -20.89 -5.88
N LEU A 237 -17.80 -20.47 -6.53
CA LEU A 237 -17.77 -19.77 -7.81
C LEU A 237 -16.86 -20.52 -8.77
N ASP A 238 -17.21 -20.53 -10.05
CA ASP A 238 -16.35 -21.03 -11.13
C ASP A 238 -15.58 -19.83 -11.71
N LEU A 239 -14.37 -19.62 -11.19
CA LEU A 239 -13.53 -18.47 -11.54
C LEU A 239 -12.97 -18.63 -12.95
N SER A 240 -12.67 -19.87 -13.33
CA SER A 240 -12.20 -20.23 -14.67
C SER A 240 -13.20 -19.79 -15.73
N ARG A 241 -14.48 -20.17 -15.58
CA ARG A 241 -15.54 -19.76 -16.50
C ARG A 241 -15.77 -18.25 -16.51
N THR A 242 -15.58 -17.58 -15.38
CA THR A 242 -15.73 -16.12 -15.26
C THR A 242 -14.68 -15.39 -16.11
N LEU A 243 -13.40 -15.79 -16.00
CA LEU A 243 -12.31 -15.19 -16.77
C LEU A 243 -12.28 -15.62 -18.24
N GLU A 244 -13.04 -16.65 -18.64
CA GLU A 244 -13.19 -17.06 -20.04
C GLU A 244 -14.13 -16.15 -20.84
N GLN A 245 -14.99 -15.37 -20.17
CA GLN A 245 -15.99 -14.51 -20.80
C GLN A 245 -15.36 -13.50 -21.79
N VAL A 246 -16.17 -13.01 -22.73
CA VAL A 246 -15.74 -12.05 -23.77
C VAL A 246 -15.20 -10.76 -23.17
N GLN A 247 -15.69 -10.37 -22.00
CA GLN A 247 -15.22 -9.18 -21.28
C GLN A 247 -13.75 -9.23 -20.83
N TYR A 248 -13.13 -10.42 -20.82
CA TYR A 248 -11.73 -10.63 -20.47
C TYR A 248 -10.82 -10.87 -21.69
N VAL A 249 -11.23 -10.49 -22.90
CA VAL A 249 -10.39 -10.64 -24.10
C VAL A 249 -9.05 -9.91 -23.97
N LYS A 250 -9.04 -8.68 -23.45
CA LYS A 250 -7.79 -7.93 -23.19
C LYS A 250 -6.88 -8.63 -22.17
N TRP A 251 -7.47 -9.19 -21.11
CA TRP A 251 -6.75 -9.95 -20.10
C TRP A 251 -6.12 -11.21 -20.70
N LYS A 252 -6.89 -12.00 -21.46
CA LYS A 252 -6.38 -13.19 -22.16
C LYS A 252 -5.25 -12.84 -23.14
N ALA A 253 -5.39 -11.73 -23.87
CA ALA A 253 -4.33 -11.24 -24.75
C ALA A 253 -3.05 -10.89 -23.98
N LEU A 254 -3.17 -10.18 -22.84
CA LEU A 254 -2.04 -9.85 -21.97
C LEU A 254 -1.33 -11.12 -21.47
N ARG A 255 -2.08 -12.11 -20.97
CA ARG A 255 -1.51 -13.39 -20.49
C ARG A 255 -0.76 -14.18 -21.58
N GLY A 256 -1.11 -13.97 -22.86
CA GLY A 256 -0.45 -14.62 -23.99
C GLY A 256 0.89 -14.00 -24.39
N THR A 257 1.20 -12.80 -23.89
CA THR A 257 2.48 -12.12 -24.14
C THR A 257 3.63 -12.80 -23.38
N ASP A 258 4.86 -12.63 -23.88
CA ASP A 258 6.03 -13.21 -23.22
C ASP A 258 6.50 -12.39 -22.01
N ASP A 259 6.30 -11.07 -22.02
CA ASP A 259 6.69 -10.16 -20.94
C ASP A 259 5.80 -10.29 -19.69
N ALA A 260 4.59 -10.83 -19.85
CA ALA A 260 3.67 -11.12 -18.76
C ALA A 260 4.26 -11.99 -17.63
N ARG A 261 5.35 -12.72 -17.90
CA ARG A 261 6.07 -13.52 -16.87
C ARG A 261 6.68 -12.68 -15.75
N PHE A 262 6.91 -11.39 -16.01
CA PHE A 262 7.47 -10.45 -15.04
C PHE A 262 6.38 -9.73 -14.24
N VAL A 263 5.11 -10.09 -14.37
CA VAL A 263 4.02 -9.46 -13.62
C VAL A 263 3.34 -10.49 -12.72
N GLY A 264 3.23 -10.17 -11.43
CA GLY A 264 2.47 -10.93 -10.44
C GLY A 264 1.33 -10.11 -9.87
N LEU A 265 0.17 -10.75 -9.69
CA LEU A 265 -1.01 -10.10 -9.13
C LEU A 265 -1.44 -10.80 -7.84
N VAL A 266 -1.39 -10.08 -6.73
CA VAL A 266 -1.59 -10.59 -5.37
C VAL A 266 -3.01 -10.32 -4.89
N MET A 267 -3.58 -11.28 -4.15
CA MET A 267 -4.91 -11.18 -3.55
C MET A 267 -5.04 -12.07 -2.31
N PRO A 268 -6.04 -11.89 -1.45
CA PRO A 268 -6.93 -10.74 -1.32
C PRO A 268 -6.24 -9.62 -0.51
N ARG A 269 -7.00 -8.62 -0.04
CA ARG A 269 -6.47 -7.60 0.88
C ARG A 269 -6.15 -8.19 2.26
N VAL A 270 -5.22 -7.57 2.97
CA VAL A 270 -4.80 -7.96 4.34
C VAL A 270 -5.15 -6.86 5.35
N LEU A 271 -5.40 -7.25 6.59
CA LEU A 271 -5.69 -6.33 7.68
C LEU A 271 -4.41 -5.60 8.09
N MET A 272 -4.39 -4.27 7.98
CA MET A 272 -3.21 -3.47 8.34
C MET A 272 -3.21 -2.99 9.79
N ARG A 273 -4.38 -2.97 10.43
CA ARG A 273 -4.56 -2.49 11.81
C ARG A 273 -5.74 -3.15 12.50
N LEU A 274 -5.59 -3.48 13.79
CA LEU A 274 -6.72 -3.86 14.63
C LEU A 274 -7.64 -2.66 14.93
N PRO A 275 -8.96 -2.86 14.91
CA PRO A 275 -9.91 -1.83 15.32
C PRO A 275 -9.59 -1.29 16.70
N TYR A 276 -9.77 0.01 16.92
CA TYR A 276 -9.57 0.59 18.25
C TYR A 276 -10.63 0.08 19.23
N GLU A 277 -10.16 -0.57 20.30
CA GLU A 277 -11.00 -1.01 21.40
C GLU A 277 -11.03 0.00 22.53
N ASP A 278 -12.09 -0.07 23.33
CA ASP A 278 -12.25 0.72 24.54
C ASP A 278 -11.26 0.22 25.61
N SER A 279 -10.04 0.73 25.54
CA SER A 279 -8.98 0.38 26.49
C SER A 279 -8.79 1.48 27.53
N ALA A 280 -8.79 1.08 28.80
CA ALA A 280 -8.45 1.97 29.91
C ALA A 280 -6.98 2.43 29.92
N SER A 281 -6.10 1.79 29.13
CA SER A 281 -4.68 2.13 29.02
C SER A 281 -4.37 3.32 28.10
N ARG A 282 -5.39 3.89 27.43
CA ARG A 282 -5.19 5.03 26.53
C ARG A 282 -4.74 6.28 27.30
N VAL A 283 -3.67 6.90 26.82
CA VAL A 283 -3.03 8.08 27.45
C VAL A 283 -3.97 9.30 27.46
N ASP A 284 -4.78 9.46 26.42
CA ASP A 284 -5.71 10.58 26.24
C ASP A 284 -7.01 10.44 27.06
N ARG A 285 -7.20 9.33 27.79
CA ARG A 285 -8.38 9.02 28.63
C ARG A 285 -9.74 9.05 27.92
N PHE A 286 -9.75 9.30 26.61
CA PHE A 286 -10.92 9.27 25.76
C PHE A 286 -11.32 7.81 25.52
N ARG A 287 -12.57 7.46 25.86
CA ARG A 287 -13.12 6.13 25.58
C ARG A 287 -13.62 6.06 24.16
N PHE A 288 -12.74 5.61 23.26
CA PHE A 288 -13.06 5.41 21.87
C PHE A 288 -13.25 3.92 21.58
N ARG A 289 -14.30 3.61 20.84
CA ARG A 289 -14.51 2.30 20.26
C ARG A 289 -14.82 2.46 18.78
N GLU A 290 -13.98 1.85 17.96
CA GLU A 290 -14.16 1.89 16.52
C GLU A 290 -15.29 0.96 16.09
N GLU A 291 -16.23 1.50 15.30
CA GLU A 291 -17.39 0.76 14.83
C GLU A 291 -17.08 0.08 13.49
N VAL A 292 -16.52 -1.12 13.55
CA VAL A 292 -16.17 -1.89 12.33
C VAL A 292 -17.22 -2.93 11.94
N ALA A 293 -18.28 -3.07 12.74
CA ALA A 293 -19.30 -4.09 12.55
C ALA A 293 -20.21 -3.75 11.36
N GLY A 294 -20.04 -4.46 10.25
CA GLY A 294 -20.91 -4.41 9.08
C GLY A 294 -20.77 -5.67 8.22
N PRO A 295 -21.80 -6.02 7.42
CA PRO A 295 -21.74 -7.19 6.54
C PRO A 295 -20.62 -7.09 5.50
N ASP A 296 -20.35 -5.87 5.01
CA ASP A 296 -19.39 -5.61 3.94
C ASP A 296 -17.92 -5.60 4.37
N ARG A 297 -17.62 -5.74 5.68
CA ARG A 297 -16.26 -5.65 6.26
C ARG A 297 -15.47 -4.36 5.90
N LYS A 298 -16.09 -3.34 5.31
CA LYS A 298 -15.45 -2.06 4.88
C LYS A 298 -14.93 -1.19 6.04
N GLY A 299 -15.44 -1.39 7.26
CA GLY A 299 -14.97 -0.65 8.44
C GLY A 299 -13.56 -1.04 8.88
N TYR A 300 -13.05 -2.18 8.44
CA TYR A 300 -11.68 -2.59 8.71
C TYR A 300 -10.69 -1.85 7.80
N LEU A 301 -9.49 -1.62 8.33
CA LEU A 301 -8.39 -1.06 7.55
C LEU A 301 -7.72 -2.16 6.72
N TRP A 302 -8.30 -2.44 5.57
CA TRP A 302 -7.73 -3.33 4.56
C TRP A 302 -6.65 -2.60 3.77
N GLY A 303 -5.52 -3.27 3.58
CA GLY A 303 -4.45 -2.81 2.69
C GLY A 303 -4.02 -3.90 1.71
N ASN A 304 -3.10 -3.53 0.84
CA ASN A 304 -2.65 -4.40 -0.24
C ASN A 304 -1.73 -5.52 0.26
N ALA A 305 -2.01 -6.76 -0.16
CA ALA A 305 -1.19 -7.92 0.18
C ALA A 305 0.19 -7.94 -0.50
N VAL A 306 0.45 -7.03 -1.44
CA VAL A 306 1.78 -6.84 -2.04
C VAL A 306 2.85 -6.60 -0.97
N TYR A 307 2.52 -5.89 0.12
CA TYR A 307 3.46 -5.69 1.24
C TYR A 307 3.76 -6.99 1.98
N SER A 308 2.77 -7.87 2.15
CA SER A 308 2.94 -9.20 2.76
C SER A 308 3.74 -10.15 1.87
N PHE A 309 3.61 -10.05 0.55
CA PHE A 309 4.49 -10.78 -0.36
C PHE A 309 5.91 -10.19 -0.34
N GLY A 310 6.02 -8.86 -0.28
CA GLY A 310 7.29 -8.15 -0.12
C GLY A 310 8.06 -8.57 1.14
N SER A 311 7.38 -8.78 2.28
CA SER A 311 8.03 -9.26 3.50
C SER A 311 8.64 -10.66 3.33
N ILE A 312 8.00 -11.54 2.54
CA ILE A 312 8.57 -12.86 2.23
C ILE A 312 9.82 -12.72 1.36
N LEU A 313 9.81 -11.81 0.39
CA LEU A 313 11.01 -11.56 -0.44
C LEU A 313 12.17 -11.04 0.40
N VAL A 314 11.90 -10.14 1.35
CA VAL A 314 12.89 -9.63 2.30
C VAL A 314 13.44 -10.77 3.17
N HIS A 315 12.55 -11.59 3.74
CA HIS A 315 12.93 -12.72 4.59
C HIS A 315 13.76 -13.78 3.83
N SER A 316 13.33 -14.17 2.63
CA SER A 316 14.05 -15.13 1.77
C SER A 316 15.45 -14.61 1.41
N PHE A 317 15.55 -13.32 1.07
CA PHE A 317 16.83 -12.68 0.80
C PHE A 317 17.74 -12.64 2.03
N SER A 318 17.17 -12.35 3.20
CA SER A 318 17.89 -12.32 4.47
C SER A 318 18.52 -13.67 4.81
N GLU A 319 17.74 -14.73 4.71
CA GLU A 319 18.18 -16.07 5.10
C GLU A 319 19.21 -16.66 4.12
N CYS A 320 18.93 -16.57 2.81
CA CYS A 320 19.71 -17.31 1.81
C CYS A 320 20.37 -16.44 0.75
N SER A 321 20.20 -15.11 0.76
CA SER A 321 20.66 -14.21 -0.30
C SER A 321 20.17 -14.61 -1.70
N TRP A 322 19.04 -15.32 -1.79
CA TRP A 322 18.34 -15.69 -3.01
C TRP A 322 16.83 -15.57 -2.79
N LEU A 323 16.04 -15.67 -3.85
CA LEU A 323 14.57 -15.47 -3.82
C LEU A 323 13.83 -16.73 -4.26
N ALA A 324 14.42 -17.90 -4.00
CA ALA A 324 13.88 -19.19 -4.42
C ALA A 324 12.81 -19.70 -3.44
N ASP A 325 13.03 -19.47 -2.14
CA ASP A 325 12.16 -19.97 -1.07
C ASP A 325 11.14 -18.91 -0.65
N ILE A 326 10.10 -18.78 -1.48
CA ILE A 326 9.06 -17.75 -1.33
C ILE A 326 7.64 -18.33 -1.43
N ARG A 327 7.50 -19.65 -1.26
CA ARG A 327 6.21 -20.36 -1.33
C ARG A 327 6.19 -21.56 -0.39
N GLY A 328 4.99 -21.99 -0.03
CA GLY A 328 4.76 -23.16 0.80
C GLY A 328 5.02 -22.89 2.28
N VAL A 329 4.62 -23.83 3.11
CA VAL A 329 4.78 -23.76 4.56
C VAL A 329 5.51 -25.04 5.00
N PRO A 330 6.81 -24.97 5.32
CA PRO A 330 7.48 -26.08 5.97
C PRO A 330 6.87 -26.31 7.36
N GLN A 331 6.76 -27.57 7.80
CA GLN A 331 6.07 -27.91 9.05
C GLN A 331 6.78 -27.38 10.30
N ASP A 332 8.11 -27.22 10.25
CA ASP A 332 8.94 -26.95 11.43
C ASP A 332 9.75 -25.63 11.34
N GLU A 333 9.67 -24.91 10.22
CA GLU A 333 10.46 -23.69 10.00
C GLU A 333 9.55 -22.50 9.64
N ARG A 334 9.94 -21.30 10.09
CA ARG A 334 9.29 -20.04 9.70
C ARG A 334 9.92 -19.49 8.41
N SER A 335 9.97 -20.32 7.38
CA SER A 335 10.58 -20.03 6.09
C SER A 335 9.58 -20.25 4.94
N GLY A 336 9.98 -19.95 3.71
CA GLY A 336 9.14 -20.07 2.53
C GLY A 336 8.06 -18.99 2.41
N GLY A 337 6.84 -19.42 2.12
CA GLY A 337 5.70 -18.54 1.81
C GLY A 337 4.92 -18.03 3.03
N LEU A 338 5.47 -18.19 4.24
CA LEU A 338 4.77 -17.89 5.48
C LEU A 338 4.79 -16.39 5.80
N VAL A 339 3.62 -15.79 5.97
CA VAL A 339 3.44 -14.40 6.38
C VAL A 339 3.13 -14.37 7.88
N SER A 340 4.03 -13.77 8.65
CA SER A 340 3.86 -13.54 10.08
C SER A 340 3.70 -12.04 10.40
N GLY A 341 3.24 -11.72 11.62
CA GLY A 341 3.12 -10.34 12.08
C GLY A 341 1.89 -9.58 11.57
N LEU A 342 0.98 -10.24 10.85
CA LEU A 342 -0.31 -9.64 10.49
C LEU A 342 -1.20 -9.48 11.73
N PRO A 343 -1.90 -8.35 11.88
CA PRO A 343 -2.94 -8.17 12.90
C PRO A 343 -4.02 -9.25 12.83
N VAL A 344 -4.29 -9.91 13.96
CA VAL A 344 -5.36 -10.93 14.08
C VAL A 344 -6.41 -10.49 15.08
N GLN A 345 -7.67 -10.43 14.65
CA GLN A 345 -8.78 -10.09 15.53
C GLN A 345 -9.47 -11.36 16.04
N SER A 346 -9.75 -11.45 17.34
CA SER A 346 -10.58 -12.54 17.87
C SER A 346 -12.08 -12.26 17.69
N PHE A 347 -12.90 -13.32 17.64
CA PHE A 347 -14.35 -13.20 17.72
C PHE A 347 -14.76 -12.68 19.10
N ARG A 348 -15.75 -11.80 19.14
CA ARG A 348 -16.25 -11.20 20.40
C ARG A 348 -17.06 -12.17 21.26
N THR A 349 -17.53 -13.27 20.67
CA THR A 349 -18.31 -14.31 21.36
C THR A 349 -17.44 -15.13 22.30
N ASP A 350 -16.15 -15.23 22.01
CA ASP A 350 -15.19 -16.05 22.74
C ASP A 350 -14.16 -15.18 23.45
N SER A 351 -13.39 -15.80 24.34
CA SER A 351 -12.23 -15.14 24.94
C SER A 351 -11.20 -14.78 23.87
N LEU A 352 -10.46 -13.69 24.11
CA LEU A 352 -9.36 -13.26 23.22
C LEU A 352 -8.39 -14.42 22.97
N GLY A 353 -8.05 -14.65 21.71
CA GLY A 353 -7.15 -15.71 21.26
C GLY A 353 -7.76 -17.10 21.10
N VAL A 354 -9.00 -17.34 21.52
CA VAL A 354 -9.63 -18.68 21.41
C VAL A 354 -10.18 -18.94 20.01
N ALA A 355 -10.91 -17.97 19.46
CA ALA A 355 -11.43 -18.04 18.11
C ALA A 355 -10.94 -16.81 17.33
N VAL A 356 -10.06 -17.03 16.36
CA VAL A 356 -9.44 -15.97 15.55
C VAL A 356 -10.15 -15.79 14.22
N LYS A 357 -10.30 -14.53 13.80
CA LYS A 357 -10.76 -14.17 12.45
C LYS A 357 -9.59 -14.23 11.48
N SER A 358 -9.91 -14.39 10.21
CA SER A 358 -8.91 -14.29 9.15
C SER A 358 -8.33 -12.87 9.12
N SER A 359 -7.01 -12.77 8.99
CA SER A 359 -6.31 -11.50 8.73
C SER A 359 -6.43 -11.05 7.27
N THR A 360 -7.02 -11.91 6.43
CA THR A 360 -7.34 -11.64 5.02
C THR A 360 -8.82 -11.31 4.84
N ASP A 361 -9.14 -10.53 3.82
CA ASP A 361 -10.52 -10.11 3.50
C ASP A 361 -11.43 -11.31 3.15
N ALA A 362 -10.84 -12.39 2.61
CA ALA A 362 -11.53 -13.62 2.26
C ALA A 362 -10.76 -14.86 2.71
N ARG A 363 -11.52 -15.92 3.03
CA ARG A 363 -10.97 -17.26 3.28
C ARG A 363 -10.90 -18.03 1.97
N ILE A 364 -9.68 -18.31 1.53
CA ILE A 364 -9.41 -19.09 0.32
C ILE A 364 -9.16 -20.54 0.73
N THR A 365 -9.92 -21.47 0.15
CA THR A 365 -9.71 -22.92 0.33
C THR A 365 -8.60 -23.43 -0.59
N ASP A 366 -7.98 -24.57 -0.27
CA ASP A 366 -6.92 -25.18 -1.08
C ASP A 366 -7.33 -25.41 -2.55
N ARG A 367 -8.61 -25.74 -2.78
CA ARG A 367 -9.14 -25.90 -4.14
C ARG A 367 -9.16 -24.56 -4.89
N GLN A 368 -9.60 -23.49 -4.23
CA GLN A 368 -9.66 -22.16 -4.82
C GLN A 368 -8.26 -21.57 -5.00
N GLU A 369 -7.35 -21.83 -4.07
CA GLU A 369 -5.94 -21.46 -4.16
C GLU A 369 -5.34 -21.99 -5.47
N LYS A 370 -5.52 -23.28 -5.74
CA LYS A 370 -5.03 -23.90 -6.97
C LYS A 370 -5.68 -23.31 -8.22
N GLU A 371 -7.00 -23.09 -8.20
CA GLU A 371 -7.73 -22.49 -9.33
C GLU A 371 -7.22 -21.07 -9.62
N LEU A 372 -7.05 -20.24 -8.59
CA LEU A 372 -6.50 -18.89 -8.70
C LEU A 372 -5.06 -18.90 -9.23
N ALA A 373 -4.23 -19.84 -8.76
CA ALA A 373 -2.87 -20.03 -9.23
C ALA A 373 -2.82 -20.37 -10.73
N ASP A 374 -3.66 -21.30 -11.19
CA ASP A 374 -3.77 -21.67 -12.61
C ASP A 374 -4.24 -20.48 -13.48
N LEU A 375 -5.02 -19.56 -12.89
CA LEU A 375 -5.46 -18.31 -13.52
C LEU A 375 -4.40 -17.19 -13.50
N GLY A 376 -3.21 -17.44 -12.91
CA GLY A 376 -2.10 -16.49 -12.88
C GLY A 376 -2.22 -15.43 -11.78
N LEU A 377 -2.94 -15.74 -10.71
CA LEU A 377 -3.06 -14.92 -9.51
C LEU A 377 -2.26 -15.54 -8.36
N ILE A 378 -1.87 -14.71 -7.39
CA ILE A 378 -1.07 -15.07 -6.22
C ILE A 378 -1.96 -14.95 -4.97
N PRO A 379 -2.66 -16.03 -4.58
CA PRO A 379 -3.54 -16.03 -3.43
C PRO A 379 -2.76 -16.14 -2.10
N LEU A 380 -3.07 -15.26 -1.16
CA LEU A 380 -2.72 -15.39 0.24
C LEU A 380 -3.81 -16.19 0.95
N SER A 381 -3.46 -17.41 1.35
CA SER A 381 -4.35 -18.30 2.08
C SER A 381 -4.15 -18.16 3.58
N TYR A 382 -5.23 -18.30 4.33
CA TYR A 382 -5.19 -18.33 5.79
C TYR A 382 -4.90 -19.76 6.28
N CYS A 383 -4.02 -19.91 7.27
CA CYS A 383 -3.76 -21.21 7.89
C CYS A 383 -4.77 -21.45 9.04
N PRO A 384 -5.65 -22.46 8.96
CA PRO A 384 -6.66 -22.74 9.98
C PRO A 384 -6.09 -22.81 11.39
N ASP A 385 -6.83 -22.28 12.36
CA ASP A 385 -6.53 -22.31 13.80
C ASP A 385 -5.19 -21.65 14.20
N THR A 386 -4.59 -20.87 13.29
CA THR A 386 -3.37 -20.10 13.56
C THR A 386 -3.58 -18.62 13.26
N GLU A 387 -2.61 -17.80 13.67
CA GLU A 387 -2.55 -16.36 13.36
C GLU A 387 -1.86 -16.09 12.00
N ILE A 388 -1.45 -17.16 11.32
CA ILE A 388 -0.52 -17.11 10.20
C ILE A 388 -1.29 -17.19 8.89
N SER A 389 -0.77 -16.51 7.87
CA SER A 389 -1.22 -16.67 6.48
C SER A 389 -0.05 -17.13 5.62
N ALA A 390 -0.30 -17.76 4.48
CA ALA A 390 0.75 -18.28 3.63
C ALA A 390 0.42 -18.20 2.13
N PHE A 391 1.46 -17.96 1.33
CA PHE A 391 1.43 -18.12 -0.11
C PHE A 391 1.88 -19.53 -0.47
N PHE A 392 0.98 -20.34 -1.02
CA PHE A 392 1.31 -21.68 -1.49
C PHE A 392 1.77 -21.69 -2.95
N SER A 393 1.35 -20.70 -3.73
CA SER A 393 1.72 -20.50 -5.12
C SER A 393 2.09 -19.03 -5.40
N ASN A 394 2.89 -18.84 -6.44
CA ASN A 394 3.46 -17.55 -6.84
C ASN A 394 3.56 -17.44 -8.37
N GLN A 395 2.47 -17.81 -9.07
CA GLN A 395 2.43 -17.75 -10.52
C GLN A 395 2.39 -16.29 -11.00
N SER A 396 3.13 -16.00 -12.06
CA SER A 396 2.93 -14.78 -12.83
C SER A 396 1.62 -14.83 -13.60
N ILE A 397 1.21 -13.70 -14.16
CA ILE A 397 -0.02 -13.63 -14.96
C ILE A 397 0.11 -14.41 -16.29
N GLN A 398 1.31 -14.74 -16.75
CA GLN A 398 1.52 -15.42 -18.03
C GLN A 398 0.80 -16.77 -18.08
N GLN A 399 0.17 -17.08 -19.21
CA GLN A 399 -0.35 -18.42 -19.45
C GLN A 399 0.76 -19.30 -20.05
N ALA A 400 1.14 -20.37 -19.34
CA ALA A 400 2.15 -21.31 -19.82
C ALA A 400 1.70 -21.95 -21.15
N ARG A 401 2.50 -21.78 -22.20
CA ARG A 401 2.25 -22.41 -23.50
C ARG A 401 2.42 -23.93 -23.39
N LYS A 402 1.51 -24.67 -24.03
CA LYS A 402 1.61 -26.12 -24.18
C LYS A 402 2.29 -26.42 -25.49
N TYR A 403 3.31 -27.28 -25.45
CA TYR A 403 4.05 -27.75 -26.60
C TYR A 403 3.84 -29.26 -26.77
N ASP A 404 4.10 -29.78 -27.96
CA ASP A 404 4.02 -31.23 -28.21
C ASP A 404 5.10 -31.98 -27.43
N ASP A 405 6.27 -31.37 -27.25
CA ASP A 405 7.34 -31.90 -26.41
C ASP A 405 7.03 -31.69 -24.91
N PRO A 406 7.00 -32.77 -24.09
CA PRO A 406 6.80 -32.66 -22.65
C PRO A 406 7.89 -31.84 -21.96
N VAL A 407 9.13 -31.85 -22.44
CA VAL A 407 10.24 -31.08 -21.85
C VAL A 407 10.05 -29.59 -22.09
N ALA A 408 9.72 -29.19 -23.32
CA ALA A 408 9.36 -27.81 -23.64
C ALA A 408 8.16 -27.31 -22.81
N THR A 409 7.14 -28.15 -22.60
CA THR A 409 6.00 -27.82 -21.75
C THR A 409 6.39 -27.64 -20.28
N ALA A 410 7.30 -28.47 -19.75
CA ALA A 410 7.82 -28.31 -18.39
C ALA A 410 8.60 -27.00 -18.25
N ASN A 411 9.47 -26.67 -19.21
CA ASN A 411 10.24 -25.43 -19.20
C ASN A 411 9.35 -24.18 -19.29
N ALA A 412 8.28 -24.24 -20.08
CA ALA A 412 7.28 -23.19 -20.16
C ALA A 412 6.58 -22.96 -18.81
N ARG A 413 6.27 -24.02 -18.07
CA ARG A 413 5.69 -23.92 -16.73
C ARG A 413 6.65 -23.29 -15.72
N LEU A 414 7.93 -23.67 -15.76
CA LEU A 414 8.94 -23.07 -14.87
C LEU A 414 9.09 -21.56 -15.13
N SER A 415 8.97 -21.14 -16.39
CA SER A 415 9.07 -19.72 -16.78
C SER A 415 7.95 -18.84 -16.23
N VAL A 416 6.79 -19.41 -15.91
CA VAL A 416 5.65 -18.68 -15.36
C VAL A 416 5.75 -18.51 -13.84
N MET A 417 6.55 -19.32 -13.14
CA MET A 417 6.70 -19.23 -11.69
C MET A 417 7.66 -18.09 -11.30
N LEU A 418 7.18 -17.16 -10.48
CA LEU A 418 7.94 -15.95 -10.14
C LEU A 418 9.24 -16.23 -9.38
N GLN A 419 9.27 -17.28 -8.53
CA GLN A 419 10.50 -17.66 -7.81
C GLN A 419 11.69 -17.91 -8.75
N TYR A 420 11.46 -18.55 -9.89
CA TYR A 420 12.51 -18.81 -10.86
C TYR A 420 12.86 -17.53 -11.63
N MET A 421 11.85 -16.73 -11.99
CA MET A 421 12.08 -15.44 -12.65
C MET A 421 12.87 -14.45 -11.78
N LEU A 422 12.62 -14.42 -10.48
CA LEU A 422 13.37 -13.60 -9.51
C LEU A 422 14.83 -14.06 -9.38
N CYS A 423 15.08 -15.37 -9.36
CA CYS A 423 16.44 -15.91 -9.38
C CYS A 423 17.16 -15.59 -10.70
N VAL A 424 16.50 -15.79 -11.85
CA VAL A 424 17.05 -15.46 -13.17
C VAL A 424 17.35 -13.96 -13.28
N ALA A 425 16.44 -13.11 -12.81
CA ALA A 425 16.64 -11.67 -12.75
C ALA A 425 17.93 -11.31 -12.00
N ARG A 426 18.13 -11.91 -10.82
CA ARG A 426 19.34 -11.70 -10.03
C ARG A 426 20.62 -12.18 -10.73
N PHE A 427 20.58 -13.33 -11.40
CA PHE A 427 21.71 -13.77 -12.22
C PHE A 427 22.04 -12.75 -13.32
N THR A 428 21.02 -12.22 -14.00
CA THR A 428 21.20 -11.19 -15.02
C THR A 428 21.78 -9.91 -14.44
N HIS A 429 21.34 -9.49 -13.25
CA HIS A 429 21.90 -8.32 -12.56
C HIS A 429 23.40 -8.50 -12.27
N TYR A 430 23.80 -9.63 -11.70
CA TYR A 430 25.22 -9.92 -11.47
C TYR A 430 26.01 -9.99 -12.76
N LEU A 431 25.50 -10.71 -13.77
CA LEU A 431 26.18 -10.87 -15.06
C LEU A 431 26.36 -9.51 -15.74
N LYS A 432 25.35 -8.64 -15.68
CA LYS A 432 25.42 -7.29 -16.25
C LYS A 432 26.53 -6.46 -15.60
N VAL A 433 26.62 -6.47 -14.27
CA VAL A 433 27.66 -5.75 -13.53
C VAL A 433 29.04 -6.34 -13.84
N MET A 434 29.20 -7.66 -13.69
CA MET A 434 30.47 -8.36 -13.94
C MET A 434 30.97 -8.22 -15.39
N ALA A 435 30.07 -8.34 -16.37
CA ALA A 435 30.43 -8.21 -17.78
C ALA A 435 30.85 -6.78 -18.12
N ARG A 436 30.18 -5.77 -17.52
CA ARG A 436 30.52 -4.35 -17.69
C ARG A 436 31.92 -4.06 -17.15
N ASP A 437 32.27 -4.59 -15.98
CA ASP A 437 33.61 -4.40 -15.39
C ASP A 437 34.73 -5.05 -16.24
N LYS A 438 34.39 -6.10 -17.01
CA LYS A 438 35.32 -6.76 -17.94
C LYS A 438 35.47 -6.05 -19.28
N VAL A 439 34.61 -5.08 -19.62
CA VAL A 439 34.73 -4.33 -20.89
C VAL A 439 36.04 -3.53 -20.87
N GLY A 440 36.95 -3.83 -21.80
CA GLY A 440 38.27 -3.21 -21.88
C GLY A 440 39.40 -4.00 -21.20
N SER A 441 39.10 -5.15 -20.57
CA SER A 441 40.11 -6.12 -20.18
C SER A 441 40.53 -6.97 -21.39
N PHE A 442 41.82 -7.32 -21.50
CA PHE A 442 42.31 -8.25 -22.52
C PHE A 442 41.86 -9.66 -22.13
N THR A 443 40.77 -10.13 -22.73
CA THR A 443 40.34 -11.53 -22.63
C THR A 443 40.68 -12.24 -23.93
N ASP A 444 41.49 -13.30 -23.84
CA ASP A 444 41.73 -14.28 -24.90
C ASP A 444 40.46 -15.08 -25.25
#